data_AF-A0A5R8VLZ1-F1
#
_entry.id   AF-A0A5R8VLZ1-F1
#
_cell.length_a   1.000
_cell.length_b   1.000
_cell.length_c   1.000
_cell.angle_alpha   90.00
_cell.angle_beta   90.00
_cell.angle_gamma   90.00
#
_symmetry.space_group_name_H-M   'P 1'
#
loop_
_entity.id
_entity.type
_entity.pdbx_description
1 polymer ?
#
loop_
_entity_poly.entity_id
_entity_poly.type
_entity_poly.pdbx_seq_one_letter_code
_entity_poly.pdbx_strand_id
1 'polypeptide(L)'
;MTTNSSSIRVKNRTARWLTEVFQPPVVVSIQLLISPLTQPGFPGTMGYGALAALFVCVLPLFLLLVLVRLGRVTDHHVSNKGQRAPVLLMALASILAGLVVLGAAGAPESVVAMVLAVVAGVVVVAGVSPFWKISGHAAAMSSSTAITVLMLGPAWFPLLLLIPAVGWSRVVLRAHSVAQVVAGSLFGGTVMAGIWWVLQGWMVV
;
A
#
# COMPACT_ATOMS: atom_id res chain seq x y z
N MET A 1 45.74 1.82 -16.03
CA MET A 1 45.07 2.38 -14.84
C MET A 1 43.57 2.33 -15.06
N THR A 2 42.92 1.28 -14.55
CA THR A 2 41.47 1.11 -14.58
C THR A 2 40.87 1.91 -13.42
N THR A 3 40.29 3.07 -13.71
CA THR A 3 39.49 3.81 -12.74
C THR A 3 38.27 2.98 -12.39
N ASN A 4 38.34 2.31 -11.25
CA ASN A 4 37.29 1.51 -10.66
C ASN A 4 36.12 2.44 -10.26
N SER A 5 35.18 2.64 -11.19
CA SER A 5 33.97 3.46 -11.07
C SER A 5 32.92 2.89 -10.10
N SER A 6 33.31 1.93 -9.26
CA SER A 6 32.49 1.27 -8.25
C SER A 6 32.50 1.97 -6.89
N SER A 7 33.31 3.03 -6.72
CA SER A 7 33.35 3.84 -5.51
C SER A 7 32.28 4.95 -5.55
N ILE A 8 31.54 5.10 -4.45
CA ILE A 8 30.43 6.07 -4.22
C ILE A 8 29.04 5.63 -4.71
N ARG A 9 28.64 4.38 -4.46
CA ARG A 9 27.24 4.11 -4.11
C ARG A 9 27.17 4.14 -2.60
N VAL A 10 26.85 5.29 -2.00
CA VAL A 10 26.57 5.40 -0.56
C VAL A 10 25.53 4.32 -0.24
N LYS A 11 25.95 3.21 0.38
CA LYS A 11 25.06 2.15 0.85
C LYS A 11 24.34 2.72 2.07
N ASN A 12 23.33 3.57 1.86
CA ASN A 12 22.50 4.07 2.94
C ASN A 12 21.65 2.89 3.45
N ARG A 13 22.22 2.15 4.41
CA ARG A 13 21.64 0.93 4.99
C ARG A 13 20.32 1.23 5.67
N THR A 14 20.22 2.36 6.34
CA THR A 14 18.99 2.85 6.98
C THR A 14 17.87 3.05 5.97
N ALA A 15 18.15 3.72 4.84
CA ALA A 15 17.15 3.93 3.80
C ALA A 15 16.65 2.61 3.18
N ARG A 16 17.54 1.62 3.00
CA ARG A 16 17.15 0.29 2.52
C ARG A 16 16.28 -0.44 3.53
N TRP A 17 16.69 -0.44 4.79
CA TRP A 17 15.93 -1.07 5.87
C TRP A 17 14.54 -0.45 6.02
N LEU A 18 14.42 0.89 5.99
CA LEU A 18 13.12 1.57 5.99
C LEU A 18 12.27 1.16 4.78
N THR A 19 12.86 1.09 3.58
CA THR A 19 12.15 0.63 2.39
C THR A 19 11.67 -0.81 2.51
N GLU A 20 12.48 -1.72 3.05
CA GLU A 20 12.17 -3.14 3.16
C GLU A 20 11.13 -3.42 4.25
N VAL A 21 11.22 -2.75 5.40
CA VAL A 21 10.26 -2.89 6.51
C VAL A 21 8.91 -2.25 6.15
N PHE A 22 8.93 -1.06 5.55
CA PHE A 22 7.73 -0.32 5.18
C PHE A 22 7.35 -0.50 3.70
N GLN A 23 7.55 -1.71 3.18
CA GLN A 23 7.02 -2.05 1.86
C GLN A 23 5.48 -1.99 1.89
N PRO A 24 4.83 -1.51 0.83
CA PRO A 24 3.38 -1.39 0.78
C PRO A 24 2.63 -2.68 1.17
N PRO A 25 3.04 -3.89 0.72
CA PRO A 25 2.39 -5.12 1.14
C PRO A 25 2.43 -5.35 2.65
N VAL A 26 3.53 -5.01 3.33
CA VAL A 26 3.67 -5.17 4.79
C VAL A 26 2.75 -4.18 5.51
N VAL A 27 2.83 -2.91 5.13
CA VAL A 27 2.07 -1.81 5.75
C VAL A 27 0.57 -2.02 5.60
N VAL A 28 0.12 -2.36 4.39
CA VAL A 28 -1.30 -2.60 4.09
C VAL A 28 -1.79 -3.89 4.77
N SER A 29 -0.96 -4.94 4.84
CA SER A 29 -1.36 -6.17 5.56
C SER A 29 -1.57 -5.92 7.05
N ILE A 30 -0.67 -5.16 7.70
CA ILE A 30 -0.84 -4.78 9.10
C ILE A 30 -2.12 -3.95 9.26
N GLN A 31 -2.36 -2.97 8.38
CA GLN A 31 -3.58 -2.16 8.42
C GLN A 31 -4.85 -3.00 8.30
N LEU A 32 -4.86 -4.01 7.42
CA LEU A 32 -5.99 -4.92 7.24
C LEU A 32 -6.20 -5.82 8.46
N LEU A 33 -5.13 -6.32 9.07
CA LEU A 33 -5.22 -7.12 10.30
C LEU A 33 -5.83 -6.34 11.48
N ILE A 34 -5.53 -5.04 11.60
CA ILE A 34 -6.08 -4.19 12.66
C ILE A 34 -7.42 -3.53 12.30
N SER A 35 -7.86 -3.60 11.04
CA SER A 35 -9.11 -2.97 10.60
C SER A 35 -10.38 -3.40 11.37
N PRO A 36 -10.53 -4.64 11.88
CA PRO A 36 -11.70 -5.00 12.69
C PRO A 36 -11.61 -4.57 14.17
N LEU A 37 -10.51 -3.94 14.60
CA LEU A 37 -10.27 -3.62 16.02
C LEU A 37 -11.33 -2.69 16.64
N THR A 38 -11.99 -1.85 15.83
CA THR A 38 -13.05 -0.95 16.30
C THR A 38 -14.44 -1.60 16.34
N GLN A 39 -14.57 -2.89 15.99
CA GLN A 39 -15.83 -3.62 16.00
C GLN A 39 -15.83 -4.77 17.03
N PRO A 40 -17.02 -5.20 17.51
CA PRO A 40 -17.13 -6.36 18.39
C PRO A 40 -16.51 -7.63 17.80
N GLY A 41 -16.00 -8.51 18.67
CA GLY A 41 -15.44 -9.79 18.28
C GLY A 41 -13.94 -9.80 17.97
N PHE A 42 -13.25 -8.65 18.03
CA PHE A 42 -11.79 -8.62 18.03
C PHE A 42 -11.22 -9.27 19.32
N PRO A 43 -10.14 -10.09 19.27
CA PRO A 43 -9.31 -10.43 18.11
C PRO A 43 -9.81 -11.59 17.23
N GLY A 44 -10.94 -12.24 17.56
CA GLY A 44 -11.49 -13.36 16.78
C GLY A 44 -11.80 -13.01 15.31
N THR A 45 -12.13 -11.75 15.03
CA THR A 45 -12.38 -11.24 13.68
C THR A 45 -11.11 -10.88 12.89
N MET A 46 -9.91 -10.99 13.48
CA MET A 46 -8.63 -10.71 12.80
C MET A 46 -8.38 -11.64 11.59
N GLY A 47 -8.99 -12.83 11.58
CA GLY A 47 -8.95 -13.75 10.45
C GLY A 47 -9.51 -13.15 9.15
N TYR A 48 -10.50 -12.28 9.23
CA TYR A 48 -11.03 -11.56 8.06
C TYR A 48 -10.02 -10.54 7.53
N GLY A 49 -9.30 -9.86 8.41
CA GLY A 49 -8.18 -8.99 8.04
C GLY A 49 -7.04 -9.76 7.36
N ALA A 50 -6.73 -10.97 7.85
CA ALA A 50 -5.74 -11.85 7.23
C ALA A 50 -6.19 -12.33 5.85
N LEU A 51 -7.47 -12.69 5.71
CA LEU A 51 -8.07 -13.06 4.43
C LEU A 51 -8.05 -11.89 3.44
N ALA A 52 -8.35 -10.68 3.90
CA ALA A 52 -8.20 -9.48 3.09
C ALA A 52 -6.74 -9.27 2.65
N ALA A 53 -5.77 -9.39 3.56
CA ALA A 53 -4.34 -9.25 3.25
C ALA A 53 -3.85 -10.30 2.23
N LEU A 54 -4.41 -11.51 2.26
CA LEU A 54 -4.13 -12.54 1.25
C LEU A 54 -4.48 -12.04 -0.15
N PHE A 55 -5.69 -11.54 -0.35
CA PHE A 55 -6.16 -11.08 -1.67
C PHE A 55 -5.62 -9.71 -2.09
N VAL A 56 -5.32 -8.83 -1.14
CA VAL A 56 -4.84 -7.47 -1.40
C VAL A 56 -3.33 -7.40 -1.60
N CYS A 57 -2.57 -8.20 -0.86
CA CYS A 57 -1.12 -8.10 -0.81
C CYS A 57 -0.43 -9.37 -1.34
N VAL A 58 -0.73 -10.52 -0.73
CA VAL A 58 0.05 -11.75 -0.94
C VAL A 58 -0.17 -12.32 -2.34
N LEU A 59 -1.42 -12.49 -2.76
CA LEU A 59 -1.78 -13.08 -4.05
C LEU A 59 -1.32 -12.19 -5.22
N PRO A 60 -1.58 -10.86 -5.25
CA PRO A 60 -1.06 -9.99 -6.30
C PRO A 60 0.47 -9.99 -6.41
N LEU A 61 1.16 -9.96 -5.27
CA LEU A 61 2.62 -10.01 -5.25
C LEU A 61 3.13 -11.36 -5.76
N PHE A 62 2.52 -12.46 -5.33
CA PHE A 62 2.87 -13.80 -5.82
C PHE A 62 2.70 -13.89 -7.34
N LEU A 63 1.56 -13.46 -7.88
CA LEU A 63 1.29 -13.44 -9.31
C LEU A 63 2.29 -12.58 -10.07
N LEU A 64 2.63 -11.39 -9.56
CA LEU A 64 3.65 -10.53 -10.13
C LEU A 64 5.02 -11.23 -10.18
N LEU A 65 5.44 -11.87 -9.09
CA LEU A 65 6.71 -12.61 -9.04
C LEU A 65 6.73 -13.79 -10.02
N VAL A 66 5.60 -14.49 -10.20
CA VAL A 66 5.46 -15.52 -11.22
C VAL A 66 5.61 -14.92 -12.62
N LEU A 67 4.94 -13.81 -12.93
CA LEU A 67 5.07 -13.13 -14.22
C LEU A 67 6.49 -12.65 -14.52
N VAL A 68 7.22 -12.20 -13.50
CA VAL A 68 8.64 -11.85 -13.62
C VAL A 68 9.49 -13.08 -13.93
N ARG A 69 9.27 -14.19 -13.23
CA ARG A 69 9.99 -15.47 -13.50
C ARG A 69 9.71 -16.02 -14.89
N LEU A 70 8.50 -15.82 -15.41
CA LEU A 70 8.10 -16.21 -16.76
C LEU A 70 8.58 -15.22 -17.85
N GLY A 71 9.29 -14.16 -17.48
CA GLY A 71 9.78 -13.13 -18.42
C GLY A 71 8.67 -12.25 -19.02
N ARG A 72 7.45 -12.30 -18.48
CA ARG A 72 6.29 -11.50 -18.94
C ARG A 72 6.33 -10.06 -18.41
N VAL A 73 6.95 -9.85 -17.26
CA VAL A 73 7.17 -8.53 -16.63
C VAL A 73 8.66 -8.36 -16.39
N THR A 74 9.19 -7.16 -16.65
CA THR A 74 10.63 -6.91 -16.64
C THR A 74 11.24 -7.09 -15.25
N ASP A 75 10.57 -6.59 -14.21
CA ASP A 75 11.02 -6.65 -12.84
C ASP A 75 9.86 -6.38 -11.86
N HIS A 76 10.04 -6.72 -10.59
CA HIS A 76 8.99 -6.55 -9.58
C HIS A 76 8.66 -5.08 -9.23
N HIS A 77 9.52 -4.11 -9.55
CA HIS A 77 9.17 -2.68 -9.44
C HIS A 77 8.40 -2.16 -10.66
N VAL A 78 8.16 -3.02 -11.67
CA VAL A 78 7.44 -2.72 -12.91
C VAL A 78 8.01 -1.43 -13.54
N SER A 79 9.32 -1.48 -13.84
CA SER A 79 10.06 -0.31 -14.33
C SER A 79 9.51 0.20 -15.66
N ASN A 80 9.05 -0.72 -16.52
CA ASN A 80 8.40 -0.40 -17.78
C ASN A 80 6.99 0.17 -17.54
N LYS A 81 6.76 1.42 -17.97
CA LYS A 81 5.48 2.12 -17.83
C LYS A 81 4.31 1.34 -18.46
N GLY A 82 4.53 0.70 -19.61
CA GLY A 82 3.49 -0.06 -20.32
C GLY A 82 3.00 -1.30 -19.56
N GLN A 83 3.79 -1.82 -18.61
CA GLN A 83 3.44 -2.99 -17.80
C GLN A 83 2.69 -2.62 -16.51
N ARG A 84 2.66 -1.34 -16.13
CA ARG A 84 2.07 -0.90 -14.85
C ARG A 84 0.57 -1.06 -14.79
N ALA A 85 -0.15 -0.57 -15.80
CA ALA A 85 -1.60 -0.68 -15.83
C ALA A 85 -2.07 -2.15 -15.84
N PRO A 86 -1.52 -3.06 -16.68
CA PRO A 86 -1.86 -4.48 -16.60
C PRO A 86 -1.62 -5.12 -15.23
N VAL A 87 -0.48 -4.82 -14.58
CA VAL A 87 -0.17 -5.35 -13.24
C VAL A 87 -1.14 -4.80 -12.19
N LEU A 88 -1.49 -3.51 -12.25
CA LEU A 88 -2.45 -2.90 -11.34
C LEU A 88 -3.87 -3.43 -11.57
N LEU A 89 -4.27 -3.70 -12.81
CA LEU A 89 -5.56 -4.32 -13.14
C LEU A 89 -5.63 -5.77 -12.66
N MET A 90 -4.55 -6.53 -12.78
CA MET A 90 -4.44 -7.87 -12.21
C MET A 90 -4.59 -7.83 -10.67
N ALA A 91 -3.92 -6.89 -10.01
CA ALA A 91 -4.06 -6.69 -8.57
C ALA A 91 -5.51 -6.31 -8.21
N LEU A 92 -6.13 -5.39 -8.96
CA LEU A 92 -7.51 -4.98 -8.78
C LEU A 92 -8.47 -6.18 -8.90
N ALA A 93 -8.29 -7.04 -9.90
CA ALA A 93 -9.11 -8.25 -10.04
C ALA A 93 -9.00 -9.18 -8.83
N SER A 94 -7.78 -9.37 -8.29
CA SER A 94 -7.56 -10.14 -7.06
C SER A 94 -8.26 -9.52 -5.85
N ILE A 95 -8.20 -8.20 -5.71
CA ILE A 95 -8.85 -7.47 -4.62
C ILE A 95 -10.37 -7.59 -4.71
N LEU A 96 -10.95 -7.43 -5.91
CA LEU A 96 -12.38 -7.57 -6.13
C LEU A 96 -12.87 -8.99 -5.85
N ALA A 97 -12.11 -10.02 -6.23
CA ALA A 97 -12.41 -11.40 -5.84
C ALA A 97 -12.38 -11.57 -4.31
N GLY A 98 -11.40 -10.97 -3.64
CA GLY A 98 -11.32 -10.95 -2.18
C GLY A 98 -12.52 -10.28 -1.52
N LEU A 99 -13.03 -9.17 -2.07
CA LEU A 99 -14.24 -8.51 -1.58
C LEU A 99 -15.47 -9.42 -1.66
N VAL A 100 -15.65 -10.14 -2.77
CA VAL A 100 -16.75 -11.10 -2.92
C VAL A 100 -16.65 -12.21 -1.87
N VAL A 101 -15.44 -12.75 -1.67
CA VAL A 101 -15.21 -13.80 -0.65
C VAL A 101 -15.46 -13.27 0.77
N LEU A 102 -14.98 -12.07 1.10
CA LEU A 102 -15.20 -11.44 2.40
C LEU A 102 -16.69 -11.19 2.66
N GLY A 103 -17.42 -10.67 1.66
CA GLY A 103 -18.86 -10.47 1.75
C GLY A 103 -19.61 -11.77 1.98
N ALA A 104 -19.27 -12.83 1.25
CA ALA A 104 -19.86 -14.15 1.43
C ALA A 104 -19.54 -14.79 2.79
N ALA A 105 -18.38 -14.46 3.37
CA ALA A 105 -17.95 -14.96 4.68
C ALA A 105 -18.50 -14.15 5.88
N GLY A 106 -19.30 -13.10 5.62
CA GLY A 106 -19.83 -12.22 6.65
C GLY A 106 -18.73 -11.41 7.36
N ALA A 107 -17.76 -10.91 6.61
CA ALA A 107 -16.66 -10.12 7.18
C ALA A 107 -17.19 -8.83 7.86
N PRO A 108 -16.53 -8.38 8.94
CA PRO A 108 -16.85 -7.11 9.58
C PRO A 108 -16.79 -5.95 8.59
N GLU A 109 -17.76 -5.04 8.66
CA GLU A 109 -17.90 -3.93 7.71
C GLU A 109 -16.65 -3.02 7.67
N SER A 110 -15.90 -2.90 8.77
CA SER A 110 -14.67 -2.11 8.80
C SER A 110 -13.55 -2.74 7.96
N VAL A 111 -13.51 -4.07 7.82
CA VAL A 111 -12.58 -4.76 6.91
C VAL A 111 -12.98 -4.47 5.47
N VAL A 112 -14.28 -4.56 5.16
CA VAL A 112 -14.81 -4.28 3.81
C VAL A 112 -14.54 -2.83 3.41
N ALA A 113 -14.83 -1.87 4.30
CA ALA A 113 -14.55 -0.44 4.09
C ALA A 113 -13.05 -0.18 3.82
N MET A 114 -12.16 -0.87 4.54
CA MET A 114 -10.71 -0.78 4.31
C MET A 114 -10.34 -1.28 2.91
N VAL A 115 -10.87 -2.43 2.50
CA VAL A 115 -10.57 -3.00 1.17
C VAL A 115 -11.15 -2.13 0.05
N LEU A 116 -12.35 -1.57 0.22
CA LEU A 116 -12.95 -0.63 -0.74
C LEU A 116 -12.11 0.66 -0.89
N ALA A 117 -11.57 1.19 0.20
CA ALA A 117 -10.64 2.32 0.13
C ALA A 117 -9.35 1.96 -0.64
N VAL A 118 -8.83 0.74 -0.46
CA VAL A 118 -7.70 0.23 -1.26
C VAL A 118 -8.08 0.10 -2.73
N VAL A 119 -9.28 -0.43 -3.06
CA VAL A 119 -9.79 -0.51 -4.44
C VAL A 119 -9.80 0.86 -5.10
N ALA A 120 -10.39 1.86 -4.45
CA ALA A 120 -10.43 3.22 -4.97
C ALA A 120 -9.00 3.77 -5.17
N GLY A 121 -8.11 3.50 -4.22
CA GLY A 121 -6.70 3.83 -4.31
C GLY A 121 -6.03 3.25 -5.56
N VAL A 122 -6.20 1.94 -5.78
CA VAL A 122 -5.64 1.21 -6.93
C VAL A 122 -6.22 1.71 -8.25
N VAL A 123 -7.53 2.01 -8.31
CA VAL A 123 -8.18 2.54 -9.52
C VAL A 123 -7.57 3.89 -9.91
N VAL A 124 -7.44 4.82 -8.96
CA VAL A 124 -6.83 6.13 -9.23
C VAL A 124 -5.37 5.98 -9.65
N VAL A 125 -4.59 5.14 -8.95
CA VAL A 125 -3.18 4.90 -9.32
C VAL A 125 -3.08 4.24 -10.69
N ALA A 126 -3.94 3.29 -11.03
CA ALA A 126 -3.98 2.64 -12.34
C ALA A 126 -4.25 3.65 -13.46
N GLY A 127 -5.18 4.59 -13.25
CA GLY A 127 -5.48 5.65 -14.20
C GLY A 127 -4.36 6.68 -14.38
N VAL A 128 -3.64 7.02 -13.31
CA VAL A 128 -2.53 7.99 -13.35
C VAL A 128 -1.21 7.37 -13.81
N SER A 129 -0.98 6.08 -13.52
CA SER A 129 0.29 5.38 -13.73
C SER A 129 0.87 5.39 -15.15
N PRO A 130 0.06 5.46 -16.25
CA PRO A 130 0.60 5.59 -17.61
C PRO A 130 1.26 6.95 -17.85
N PHE A 131 0.74 8.00 -17.21
CA PHE A 131 1.18 9.38 -17.41
C PHE A 131 2.28 9.78 -16.42
N TRP A 132 2.11 9.41 -15.14
CA TRP A 132 3.00 9.86 -14.08
C TRP A 132 3.21 8.82 -12.97
N LYS A 133 4.44 8.74 -12.44
CA LYS A 133 4.82 7.75 -11.43
C LYS A 133 4.58 8.30 -10.03
N ILE A 134 3.53 7.86 -9.34
CA ILE A 134 3.31 8.16 -7.92
C ILE A 134 4.12 7.20 -7.03
N SER A 135 4.55 7.66 -5.85
CA SER A 135 5.20 6.79 -4.87
C SER A 135 4.17 5.97 -4.08
N GLY A 136 4.07 4.68 -4.39
CA GLY A 136 3.20 3.75 -3.65
C GLY A 136 3.62 3.53 -2.19
N HIS A 137 4.91 3.66 -1.86
CA HIS A 137 5.36 3.63 -0.46
C HIS A 137 4.86 4.84 0.32
N ALA A 138 4.96 6.03 -0.27
CA ALA A 138 4.46 7.25 0.37
C ALA A 138 2.93 7.23 0.52
N ALA A 139 2.22 6.74 -0.50
CA ALA A 139 0.77 6.57 -0.46
C ALA A 139 0.34 5.58 0.63
N ALA A 140 0.88 4.37 0.64
CA ALA A 140 0.52 3.35 1.63
C ALA A 140 0.84 3.80 3.07
N MET A 141 2.01 4.41 3.29
CA MET A 141 2.38 4.90 4.63
C MET A 141 1.49 6.03 5.11
N SER A 142 1.23 7.02 4.25
CA SER A 142 0.37 8.15 4.61
C SER A 142 -1.07 7.72 4.86
N SER A 143 -1.63 6.84 4.02
CA SER A 143 -2.98 6.33 4.24
C SER A 143 -3.08 5.52 5.53
N SER A 144 -2.17 4.55 5.75
CA SER A 144 -2.23 3.70 6.94
C SER A 144 -2.04 4.48 8.23
N THR A 145 -1.09 5.41 8.27
CA THR A 145 -0.86 6.22 9.48
C THR A 145 -1.99 7.20 9.74
N ALA A 146 -2.53 7.85 8.71
CA ALA A 146 -3.70 8.72 8.84
C ALA A 146 -4.94 7.96 9.32
N ILE A 147 -5.25 6.80 8.71
CA ILE A 147 -6.37 5.96 9.12
C ILE A 147 -6.20 5.46 10.55
N THR A 148 -4.98 5.04 10.94
CA THR A 148 -4.71 4.62 12.32
C THR A 148 -4.98 5.73 13.34
N VAL A 149 -4.56 6.97 13.04
CA VAL A 149 -4.87 8.13 13.90
C VAL A 149 -6.37 8.39 13.97
N LEU A 150 -7.09 8.29 12.85
CA LEU A 150 -8.54 8.46 12.82
C LEU A 150 -9.28 7.35 13.59
N MET A 151 -8.79 6.12 13.55
CA MET A 151 -9.37 4.98 14.26
C MET A 151 -9.09 4.99 15.77
N LEU A 152 -7.85 5.31 16.16
CA LEU A 152 -7.36 5.10 17.53
C LEU A 152 -7.13 6.40 18.31
N GLY A 153 -7.29 7.55 17.65
CA GLY A 153 -7.24 8.87 18.24
C GLY A 153 -5.85 9.52 18.31
N PRO A 154 -5.78 10.72 18.92
CA PRO A 154 -4.62 11.61 18.89
C PRO A 154 -3.31 11.02 19.43
N ALA A 155 -3.38 10.04 20.34
CA ALA A 155 -2.19 9.40 20.91
C ALA A 155 -1.28 8.76 19.83
N TRP A 156 -1.83 8.46 18.66
CA TRP A 156 -1.13 7.84 17.53
C TRP A 156 -0.54 8.84 16.52
N PHE A 157 -0.67 10.15 16.75
CA PHE A 157 -0.04 11.18 15.89
C PHE A 157 1.46 10.97 15.63
N PRO A 158 2.28 10.45 16.56
CA PRO A 158 3.69 10.17 16.29
C PRO A 158 3.93 9.26 15.08
N LEU A 159 2.98 8.39 14.69
CA LEU A 159 3.10 7.55 13.49
C LEU A 159 3.22 8.36 12.20
N LEU A 160 2.70 9.59 12.15
CA LEU A 160 2.80 10.45 10.97
C LEU A 160 4.26 10.80 10.63
N LEU A 161 5.19 10.72 11.59
CA LEU A 161 6.63 10.89 11.35
C LEU A 161 7.22 9.81 10.44
N LEU A 162 6.55 8.66 10.28
CA LEU A 162 6.97 7.62 9.34
C LEU A 162 6.80 8.06 7.88
N ILE A 163 5.89 9.00 7.58
CA ILE A 163 5.68 9.51 6.22
C ILE A 163 6.95 10.18 5.68
N PRO A 164 7.54 11.20 6.33
CA PRO A 164 8.79 11.79 5.86
C PRO A 164 9.98 10.82 5.97
N ALA A 165 10.02 9.90 6.96
CA ALA A 165 11.09 8.92 7.07
C ALA A 165 11.13 7.94 5.88
N VAL A 166 9.97 7.37 5.53
CA VAL A 166 9.84 6.49 4.35
C VAL A 166 10.01 7.30 3.08
N GLY A 167 9.43 8.49 2.98
CA GLY A 167 9.59 9.40 1.84
C GLY A 167 11.06 9.73 1.55
N TRP A 168 11.83 10.09 2.58
CA TRP A 168 13.27 10.34 2.50
C TRP A 168 14.03 9.13 1.96
N SER A 169 13.69 7.92 2.44
CA SER A 169 14.32 6.69 1.95
C SER A 169 14.13 6.52 0.44
N ARG A 170 12.95 6.87 -0.11
CA ARG A 170 12.64 6.74 -1.54
C ARG A 170 13.42 7.73 -2.39
N VAL A 171 13.61 8.96 -1.88
CA VAL A 171 14.37 10.01 -2.58
C VAL A 171 15.87 9.70 -2.56
N VAL A 172 16.43 9.34 -1.39
CA VAL A 172 17.86 9.04 -1.26
C VAL A 172 18.27 7.81 -2.05
N LEU A 173 17.42 6.77 -2.10
CA LEU A 173 17.63 5.60 -2.95
C LEU A 173 17.36 5.86 -4.44
N ARG A 174 17.01 7.11 -4.81
CA ARG A 174 16.68 7.53 -6.19
C ARG A 174 15.56 6.72 -6.82
N ALA A 175 14.66 6.17 -6.01
CA ALA A 175 13.51 5.42 -6.49
C ALA A 175 12.38 6.33 -6.99
N HIS A 176 12.28 7.53 -6.40
CA HIS A 176 11.30 8.57 -6.69
C HIS A 176 11.88 9.98 -6.51
N SER A 177 11.31 10.96 -7.20
CA SER A 177 11.59 12.38 -6.92
C SER A 177 10.77 12.88 -5.72
N VAL A 178 11.15 14.03 -5.15
CA VAL A 178 10.42 14.67 -4.05
C VAL A 178 8.95 14.90 -4.44
N ALA A 179 8.68 15.41 -5.64
CA ALA A 179 7.32 15.63 -6.13
C ALA A 179 6.47 14.35 -6.15
N GLN A 180 7.06 13.22 -6.57
CA GLN A 180 6.37 11.93 -6.60
C GLN A 180 6.07 11.39 -5.20
N VAL A 181 6.93 11.68 -4.22
CA VAL A 181 6.72 11.33 -2.81
C VAL A 181 5.62 12.20 -2.23
N VAL A 182 5.70 13.53 -2.39
CA VAL A 182 4.69 14.47 -1.89
C VAL A 182 3.30 14.16 -2.44
N ALA A 183 3.17 13.96 -3.75
CA ALA A 183 1.88 13.61 -4.33
C ALA A 183 1.37 12.25 -3.85
N GLY A 184 2.26 11.27 -3.66
CA GLY A 184 1.89 9.99 -3.05
C GLY A 184 1.39 10.16 -1.62
N SER A 185 2.07 10.96 -0.80
CA SER A 185 1.68 11.25 0.58
C SER A 185 0.34 11.99 0.68
N LEU A 186 0.12 12.99 -0.18
CA LEU A 186 -1.17 13.69 -0.23
C LEU A 186 -2.27 12.73 -0.68
N PHE A 187 -2.06 12.00 -1.76
CA PHE A 187 -3.04 11.03 -2.26
C PHE A 187 -3.43 9.98 -1.20
N GLY A 188 -2.46 9.36 -0.54
CA GLY A 188 -2.74 8.37 0.49
C GLY A 188 -3.39 8.97 1.73
N GLY A 189 -2.81 10.05 2.27
CA GLY A 189 -3.26 10.67 3.51
C GLY A 189 -4.58 11.43 3.41
N THR A 190 -4.98 11.92 2.23
CA THR A 190 -6.24 12.66 2.06
C THR A 190 -7.28 11.87 1.29
N VAL A 191 -6.94 11.35 0.10
CA VAL A 191 -7.93 10.70 -0.77
C VAL A 191 -8.27 9.31 -0.25
N MET A 192 -7.27 8.45 -0.04
CA MET A 192 -7.53 7.08 0.43
C MET A 192 -8.08 7.07 1.85
N ALA A 193 -7.47 7.83 2.77
CA ALA A 193 -7.96 7.94 4.14
C ALA A 193 -9.34 8.61 4.22
N GLY A 194 -9.62 9.61 3.38
CA GLY A 194 -10.93 10.27 3.32
C GLY A 194 -12.03 9.34 2.79
N ILE A 195 -11.74 8.54 1.75
CA ILE A 195 -12.67 7.51 1.26
C ILE A 195 -12.96 6.48 2.36
N TRP A 196 -11.91 6.00 3.03
CA TRP A 196 -12.09 5.10 4.18
C TRP A 196 -12.97 5.74 5.26
N TRP A 197 -12.72 6.99 5.64
CA TRP A 197 -13.50 7.69 6.66
C TRP A 197 -15.00 7.78 6.33
N VAL A 198 -15.31 8.12 5.07
CA VAL A 198 -16.70 8.17 4.58
C VAL A 198 -17.33 6.78 4.63
N LEU A 199 -16.66 5.75 4.10
CA LEU A 199 -17.17 4.38 4.09
C LEU A 199 -17.37 3.85 5.51
N GLN A 200 -16.41 4.08 6.41
CA GLN A 200 -16.49 3.70 7.81
C GLN A 200 -17.72 4.33 8.47
N GLY A 201 -17.94 5.63 8.28
CA GLY A 201 -19.10 6.34 8.83
C GLY A 201 -20.45 5.95 8.22
N TRP A 202 -20.46 5.32 7.04
CA TRP A 202 -21.69 4.85 6.39
C TRP A 202 -22.01 3.39 6.71
N MET A 203 -20.99 2.55 6.85
CA MET A 203 -21.14 1.10 6.96
C MET A 203 -21.07 0.59 8.41
N VAL A 204 -20.42 1.32 9.31
CA VAL A 204 -20.12 0.88 10.69
C VAL A 204 -20.96 1.64 11.74
N VAL A 205 -22.16 2.10 11.36
CA VAL A 205 -23.10 2.82 12.24
C VAL A 205 -23.79 1.88 13.21
#